data_AF-A0A975B8W5-F1
#
_entry.id   AF-A0A975B8W5-F1
#
_cell.length_a   1.000
_cell.length_b   1.000
_cell.length_c   1.000
_cell.angle_alpha   90.00
_cell.angle_beta   90.00
_cell.angle_gamma   90.00
#
_symmetry.space_group_name_H-M   'P 1'
#
loop_
_entity.id
_entity.type
_entity.pdbx_description
1 polymer ?
#
loop_
_entity_poly.entity_id
_entity_poly.type
_entity_poly.pdbx_seq_one_letter_code
_entity_poly.pdbx_strand_id
1 'polypeptide(L)'
;MYFGIIAEGRSDVAVIENILKGMLSIDKNLDIQHLQPEFDLDETDSHTLSPGQFSNWNLVRDACIEKRKLEDFFSIDEERYIVIHIDTAEAGDIGYEAAKPAKPGNSESSRILRQNVINKFDEWLNTNDFQGRLFFAIAIEEIEAWVLTIYTEQQNDTCMSNDPKDKLYRVLNKKLSAKQRNVLKKGEYEKFDELSKLFRKKKKLRDCSCKNESLKLFCESLDVLCRPSTG
;
A
#
# COMPACT_ATOMS: atom_id res chain seq x y z
N MET A 1 18.81 2.17 7.00
CA MET A 1 17.89 2.90 6.11
C MET A 1 16.53 2.85 6.77
N TYR A 2 15.86 4.00 6.89
CA TYR A 2 14.58 4.10 7.60
C TYR A 2 13.44 4.35 6.62
N PHE A 3 12.31 3.69 6.86
CA PHE A 3 11.08 3.90 6.13
C PHE A 3 9.96 4.33 7.06
N GLY A 4 9.32 5.45 6.74
CA GLY A 4 8.01 5.80 7.25
C GLY A 4 6.92 5.19 6.36
N ILE A 5 5.83 4.70 6.94
CA ILE A 5 4.63 4.28 6.19
C ILE A 5 3.45 5.17 6.60
N ILE A 6 2.82 5.80 5.62
CA ILE A 6 1.53 6.48 5.75
C ILE A 6 0.52 5.70 4.91
N ALA A 7 -0.50 5.12 5.54
CA ALA A 7 -1.52 4.33 4.87
C ALA A 7 -2.93 4.57 5.46
N GLU A 8 -3.95 4.12 4.75
CA GLU A 8 -5.35 4.22 5.16
C GLU A 8 -5.66 3.33 6.38
N GLY A 9 -5.16 2.08 6.35
CA GLY A 9 -5.48 1.07 7.33
C GLY A 9 -4.28 0.24 7.78
N ARG A 10 -4.49 -0.48 8.89
CA ARG A 10 -3.50 -1.39 9.47
C ARG A 10 -3.19 -2.59 8.56
N SER A 11 -4.17 -3.04 7.79
CA SER A 11 -3.98 -4.07 6.75
C SER A 11 -2.90 -3.67 5.76
N ASP A 12 -2.93 -2.41 5.32
CA ASP A 12 -2.12 -1.90 4.23
C ASP A 12 -0.67 -1.76 4.68
N VAL A 13 -0.48 -1.23 5.90
CA VAL A 13 0.83 -1.15 6.55
C VAL A 13 1.50 -2.52 6.57
N ALA A 14 0.78 -3.57 7.00
CA ALA A 14 1.33 -4.92 7.06
C ALA A 14 1.77 -5.45 5.68
N VAL A 15 0.97 -5.19 4.65
CA VAL A 15 1.30 -5.60 3.27
C VAL A 15 2.52 -4.85 2.75
N ILE A 16 2.58 -3.53 2.91
CA ILE A 16 3.68 -2.68 2.47
C ILE A 16 4.97 -3.06 3.18
N GLU A 17 4.92 -3.27 4.50
CA GLU A 17 6.06 -3.73 5.29
C GLU A 17 6.63 -5.04 4.75
N ASN A 18 5.77 -5.99 4.38
CA ASN A 18 6.20 -7.26 3.79
C ASN A 18 6.79 -7.10 2.39
N ILE A 19 6.29 -6.15 1.59
CA ILE A 19 6.86 -5.80 0.28
C ILE A 19 8.25 -5.18 0.46
N LEU A 20 8.41 -4.19 1.35
CA LEU A 20 9.69 -3.55 1.64
C LEU A 20 10.72 -4.57 2.12
N LYS A 21 10.32 -5.49 3.01
CA LYS A 21 11.17 -6.59 3.46
C LYS A 21 11.62 -7.49 2.30
N GLY A 22 10.72 -7.79 1.37
CA GLY A 22 11.04 -8.58 0.19
C GLY A 22 11.96 -7.91 -0.81
N MET A 23 11.81 -6.61 -0.99
CA MET A 23 12.60 -5.83 -1.94
C MET A 23 13.99 -5.49 -1.41
N LEU A 24 14.08 -5.09 -0.13
CA LEU A 24 15.23 -4.38 0.42
C LEU A 24 15.98 -5.12 1.53
N SER A 25 15.31 -5.95 2.36
CA SER A 25 15.93 -6.48 3.59
C SER A 25 17.00 -7.56 3.40
N ILE A 26 17.14 -8.12 2.20
CA ILE A 26 18.28 -9.03 1.92
C ILE A 26 19.59 -8.24 1.82
N ASP A 27 19.49 -6.97 1.40
CA ASP A 27 20.64 -6.15 1.01
C ASP A 27 20.87 -4.97 1.99
N LYS A 28 19.92 -4.66 2.88
CA LYS A 28 19.95 -3.48 3.79
C LYS A 28 19.35 -3.76 5.17
N ASN A 29 19.94 -3.18 6.22
CA ASN A 29 19.28 -3.03 7.53
C ASN A 29 18.13 -2.03 7.38
N LEU A 30 16.91 -2.55 7.46
CA LEU A 30 15.66 -1.84 7.22
C LEU A 30 14.94 -1.62 8.55
N ASP A 31 14.78 -0.36 8.93
CA ASP A 31 13.96 0.05 10.08
C ASP A 31 12.68 0.69 9.56
N ILE A 32 11.53 0.23 10.04
CA ILE A 32 10.21 0.68 9.57
C ILE A 32 9.48 1.33 10.74
N GLN A 33 9.01 2.55 10.51
CA GLN A 33 8.15 3.30 11.42
C GLN A 33 6.77 3.48 10.78
N HIS A 34 5.71 3.17 11.52
CA HIS A 34 4.34 3.41 11.10
C HIS A 34 3.98 4.85 11.46
N LEU A 35 3.90 5.73 10.46
CA LEU A 35 3.55 7.14 10.66
C LEU A 35 2.03 7.33 10.69
N GLN A 36 1.28 6.52 9.93
CA GLN A 36 -0.18 6.48 9.93
C GLN A 36 -0.65 5.09 9.43
N PRO A 37 -1.64 4.45 10.08
CA PRO A 37 -2.19 4.78 11.40
C PRO A 37 -1.17 4.58 12.53
N GLU A 38 -1.39 5.27 13.66
CA GLU A 38 -0.61 5.07 14.89
C GLU A 38 -1.13 3.81 15.61
N PHE A 39 -0.21 2.90 15.97
CA PHE A 39 -0.56 1.59 16.55
C PHE A 39 -0.85 1.66 18.05
N ASP A 40 -0.34 2.69 18.71
CA ASP A 40 -0.51 2.92 20.16
C ASP A 40 -1.91 3.43 20.53
N LEU A 41 -2.71 3.84 19.55
CA LEU A 41 -4.15 4.08 19.72
C LEU A 41 -4.86 2.74 19.54
N ASP A 42 -5.45 2.23 20.61
CA ASP A 42 -6.13 0.93 20.62
C ASP A 42 -7.31 0.96 19.63
N GLU A 43 -7.61 -0.19 18.99
CA GLU A 43 -8.72 -0.31 18.00
C GLU A 43 -10.08 0.11 18.59
N THR A 44 -10.17 0.17 19.93
CA THR A 44 -11.33 0.57 20.71
C THR A 44 -11.58 2.09 20.77
N ASP A 45 -10.60 2.94 20.43
CA ASP A 45 -10.79 4.41 20.36
C ASP A 45 -11.39 4.86 19.00
N SER A 46 -11.44 3.96 18.02
CA SER A 46 -12.04 4.22 16.70
C SER A 46 -13.59 4.23 16.72
N HIS A 47 -14.22 4.02 17.88
CA HIS A 47 -15.67 4.08 18.03
C HIS A 47 -16.24 5.48 18.33
N THR A 48 -15.40 6.51 18.47
CA THR A 48 -15.86 7.89 18.73
C THR A 48 -16.06 8.77 17.49
N LEU A 49 -15.79 8.25 16.28
CA LEU A 49 -16.17 8.92 15.03
C LEU A 49 -17.42 8.24 14.47
N SER A 50 -18.44 9.04 14.17
CA SER A 50 -19.73 8.62 13.64
C SER A 50 -19.56 7.53 12.57
N PRO A 51 -20.26 6.38 12.65
CA PRO A 51 -20.24 5.39 11.58
C PRO A 51 -20.81 6.03 10.31
N GLY A 52 -19.93 6.43 9.38
CA GLY A 52 -20.31 6.94 8.06
C GLY A 52 -19.86 8.35 7.66
N GLN A 53 -18.90 9.01 8.34
CA GLN A 53 -18.49 10.37 7.95
C GLN A 53 -17.00 10.62 7.65
N PHE A 54 -16.10 9.68 7.89
CA PHE A 54 -14.67 9.84 7.53
C PHE A 54 -14.16 8.57 6.85
N SER A 55 -13.97 8.63 5.52
CA SER A 55 -13.20 7.61 4.79
C SER A 55 -11.72 7.73 5.16
N ASN A 56 -11.02 6.60 5.32
CA ASN A 56 -9.65 6.56 5.82
C ASN A 56 -8.63 7.25 4.89
N TRP A 57 -8.91 7.33 3.57
CA TRP A 57 -8.11 8.11 2.63
C TRP A 57 -8.02 9.60 3.01
N ASN A 58 -9.02 10.16 3.71
CA ASN A 58 -8.94 11.55 4.20
C ASN A 58 -7.78 11.72 5.18
N LEU A 59 -7.48 10.72 6.01
CA LEU A 59 -6.36 10.78 6.96
C LEU A 59 -5.01 10.78 6.23
N VAL A 60 -4.90 10.04 5.12
CA VAL A 60 -3.72 10.07 4.25
C VAL A 60 -3.58 11.44 3.60
N ARG A 61 -4.68 11.99 3.04
CA ARG A 61 -4.70 13.34 2.46
C ARG A 61 -4.30 14.39 3.50
N ASP A 62 -4.87 14.34 4.69
CA ASP A 62 -4.64 15.35 5.72
C ASP A 62 -3.18 15.27 6.21
N ALA A 63 -2.62 14.06 6.39
CA ALA A 63 -1.18 13.89 6.66
C ALA A 63 -0.29 14.47 5.55
N CYS A 64 -0.75 14.39 4.30
CA CYS A 64 -0.07 14.97 3.14
C CYS A 64 -0.14 16.50 3.12
N ILE A 65 -1.30 17.09 3.42
CA ILE A 65 -1.49 18.55 3.44
C ILE A 65 -0.77 19.19 4.64
N GLU A 66 -0.90 18.59 5.82
CA GLU A 66 -0.33 19.11 7.05
C GLU A 66 1.19 18.97 7.11
N LYS A 67 1.75 17.97 6.40
CA LYS A 67 3.18 17.66 6.27
C LYS A 67 3.93 17.35 7.56
N ARG A 68 3.37 17.61 8.74
CA ARG A 68 4.04 17.45 10.05
C ARG A 68 4.68 16.08 10.22
N LYS A 69 3.95 15.01 9.91
CA LYS A 69 4.47 13.63 10.00
C LYS A 69 5.67 13.39 9.09
N LEU A 70 5.71 14.03 7.93
CA LEU A 70 6.83 13.94 6.98
C LEU A 70 8.01 14.78 7.47
N GLU A 71 7.77 16.02 7.86
CA GLU A 71 8.80 16.95 8.36
C GLU A 71 9.48 16.40 9.61
N ASP A 72 8.71 15.91 10.58
CA ASP A 72 9.24 15.30 11.80
C ASP A 72 10.08 14.06 11.47
N PHE A 73 9.61 13.18 10.58
CA PHE A 73 10.35 11.99 10.19
C PHE A 73 11.66 12.31 9.46
N PHE A 74 11.67 13.35 8.62
CA PHE A 74 12.85 13.80 7.87
C PHE A 74 13.77 14.76 8.64
N SER A 75 13.37 15.23 9.82
CA SER A 75 14.19 16.13 10.66
C SER A 75 15.47 15.45 11.18
N ILE A 76 15.51 14.11 11.15
CA ILE A 76 16.65 13.30 11.57
C ILE A 76 17.60 13.10 10.39
N ASP A 77 18.89 13.40 10.60
CA ASP A 77 19.94 13.33 9.59
C ASP A 77 20.39 11.88 9.32
N GLU A 78 19.53 11.11 8.65
CA GLU A 78 19.77 9.74 8.22
C GLU A 78 19.19 9.49 6.81
N GLU A 79 19.51 8.33 6.23
CA GLU A 79 18.93 7.89 4.97
C GLU A 79 17.48 7.40 5.19
N ARG A 80 16.53 8.30 4.95
CA ARG A 80 15.10 8.16 5.27
C ARG A 80 14.23 8.29 4.03
N TYR A 81 13.18 7.46 3.95
CA TYR A 81 12.18 7.46 2.89
C TYR A 81 10.77 7.29 3.47
N ILE A 82 9.75 7.75 2.76
CA ILE A 82 8.36 7.51 3.14
C ILE A 82 7.65 6.78 2.00
N VAL A 83 6.91 5.72 2.34
CA VAL A 83 5.91 5.12 1.47
C VAL A 83 4.55 5.67 1.85
N ILE A 84 3.83 6.22 0.87
CA ILE A 84 2.46 6.70 1.04
C ILE A 84 1.54 5.76 0.26
N HIS A 85 0.57 5.19 0.94
CA HIS A 85 -0.42 4.28 0.39
C HIS A 85 -1.79 4.90 0.33
N ILE A 86 -2.49 4.63 -0.77
CA ILE A 86 -3.88 4.99 -0.97
C ILE A 86 -4.50 3.98 -1.95
N ASP A 87 -5.72 3.58 -1.66
CA ASP A 87 -6.58 2.78 -2.52
C ASP A 87 -7.25 3.68 -3.57
N THR A 88 -7.84 3.09 -4.61
CA THR A 88 -8.54 3.87 -5.66
C THR A 88 -10.02 3.57 -5.80
N ALA A 89 -10.59 2.72 -4.93
CA ALA A 89 -12.04 2.49 -4.89
C ALA A 89 -12.81 3.82 -4.77
N GLU A 90 -12.38 4.65 -3.82
CA GLU A 90 -12.93 5.98 -3.48
C GLU A 90 -12.26 7.14 -4.26
N ALA A 91 -11.50 6.86 -5.33
CA ALA A 91 -10.77 7.89 -6.10
C ALA A 91 -11.65 9.02 -6.69
N GLY A 92 -12.96 8.78 -6.83
CA GLY A 92 -13.92 9.77 -7.32
C GLY A 92 -14.55 10.65 -6.24
N ASP A 93 -14.26 10.40 -4.95
CA ASP A 93 -14.86 11.11 -3.84
C ASP A 93 -14.40 12.57 -3.78
N ILE A 94 -15.25 13.43 -3.22
CA ILE A 94 -14.98 14.87 -3.08
C ILE A 94 -13.71 15.06 -2.24
N GLY A 95 -12.73 15.78 -2.79
CA GLY A 95 -11.43 16.01 -2.17
C GLY A 95 -10.34 14.99 -2.55
N TYR A 96 -10.71 13.82 -3.09
CA TYR A 96 -9.77 12.91 -3.77
C TYR A 96 -9.77 13.22 -5.27
N GLU A 97 -10.92 13.11 -5.93
CA GLU A 97 -11.19 13.55 -7.31
C GLU A 97 -10.09 13.19 -8.33
N ALA A 98 -9.46 12.04 -8.17
CA ALA A 98 -8.55 11.50 -9.15
C ALA A 98 -9.37 10.96 -10.34
N ALA A 99 -9.17 11.57 -11.51
CA ALA A 99 -9.95 11.24 -12.70
C ALA A 99 -9.83 9.74 -13.04
N LYS A 100 -10.97 9.03 -13.08
CA LYS A 100 -11.00 7.63 -13.51
C LYS A 100 -10.90 7.54 -15.04
N PRO A 101 -10.18 6.55 -15.57
CA PRO A 101 -10.02 6.38 -17.02
C PRO A 101 -11.35 6.06 -17.71
N ALA A 102 -11.56 6.57 -18.92
CA ALA A 102 -12.81 6.40 -19.67
C ALA A 102 -13.15 4.94 -20.01
N LYS A 103 -12.13 4.07 -20.09
CA LYS A 103 -12.27 2.63 -20.30
C LYS A 103 -11.52 1.89 -19.19
N PRO A 104 -12.19 1.55 -18.07
CA PRO A 104 -11.59 0.77 -17.00
C PRO A 104 -11.37 -0.69 -17.46
N GLY A 105 -10.51 -1.42 -16.75
CA GLY A 105 -10.35 -2.86 -16.94
C GLY A 105 -9.26 -3.28 -17.93
N ASN A 106 -8.22 -2.47 -18.12
CA ASN A 106 -6.96 -2.92 -18.74
C ASN A 106 -5.72 -2.30 -18.05
N SER A 107 -4.52 -2.83 -18.32
CA SER A 107 -3.28 -2.35 -17.68
C SER A 107 -2.96 -0.87 -17.98
N GLU A 108 -3.36 -0.34 -19.14
CA GLU A 108 -3.18 1.07 -19.48
C GLU A 108 -4.05 1.97 -18.59
N SER A 109 -5.29 1.55 -18.33
CA SER A 109 -6.23 2.24 -17.43
C SER A 109 -5.69 2.34 -16.01
N SER A 110 -5.05 1.28 -15.51
CA SER A 110 -4.39 1.28 -14.18
C SER A 110 -3.21 2.24 -14.11
N ARG A 111 -2.42 2.34 -15.19
CA ARG A 111 -1.29 3.29 -15.29
C ARG A 111 -1.77 4.73 -15.28
N ILE A 112 -2.82 5.03 -16.04
CA ILE A 112 -3.44 6.36 -16.10
C ILE A 112 -4.00 6.73 -14.72
N LEU A 113 -4.75 5.83 -14.08
CA LEU A 113 -5.32 6.08 -12.75
C LEU A 113 -4.21 6.33 -11.72
N ARG A 114 -3.16 5.49 -11.71
CA ARG A 114 -1.99 5.69 -10.85
C ARG A 114 -1.37 7.07 -11.06
N GLN A 115 -1.18 7.51 -12.31
CA GLN A 115 -0.62 8.82 -12.57
C GLN A 115 -1.53 9.96 -12.08
N ASN A 116 -2.83 9.84 -12.26
CA ASN A 116 -3.80 10.83 -11.79
C ASN A 116 -3.77 10.95 -10.25
N VAL A 117 -3.60 9.83 -9.54
CA VAL A 117 -3.44 9.83 -8.07
C VAL A 117 -2.11 10.45 -7.65
N ILE A 118 -1.01 10.22 -8.38
CA ILE A 118 0.27 10.90 -8.11
C ILE A 118 0.14 12.41 -8.28
N ASN A 119 -0.57 12.87 -9.31
CA ASN A 119 -0.82 14.30 -9.49
C ASN A 119 -1.61 14.89 -8.30
N LYS A 120 -2.49 14.10 -7.67
CA LYS A 120 -3.17 14.52 -6.42
C LYS A 120 -2.22 14.61 -5.24
N PHE A 121 -1.28 13.67 -5.10
CA PHE A 121 -0.21 13.83 -4.11
C PHE A 121 0.65 15.07 -4.39
N ASP A 122 0.93 15.41 -5.65
CA ASP A 122 1.64 16.65 -5.99
C ASP A 122 0.86 17.90 -5.57
N GLU A 123 -0.47 17.90 -5.74
CA GLU A 123 -1.35 18.98 -5.27
C GLU A 123 -1.34 19.10 -3.72
N TRP A 124 -1.35 17.97 -3.00
CA TRP A 124 -1.40 17.97 -1.53
C TRP A 124 -0.05 18.26 -0.86
N LEU A 125 1.03 17.67 -1.39
CA LEU A 125 2.35 17.68 -0.78
C LEU A 125 3.32 18.68 -1.39
N ASN A 126 3.10 19.14 -2.63
CA ASN A 126 4.17 19.68 -3.45
C ASN A 126 5.42 18.78 -3.37
N THR A 127 5.36 17.60 -3.98
CA THR A 127 6.36 16.52 -3.84
C THR A 127 7.81 16.93 -4.15
N ASN A 128 8.00 18.07 -4.82
CA ASN A 128 9.29 18.71 -5.00
C ASN A 128 10.03 19.01 -3.69
N ASP A 129 9.30 19.21 -2.59
CA ASP A 129 9.89 19.44 -1.27
C ASP A 129 10.60 18.17 -0.72
N PHE A 130 10.30 17.00 -1.28
CA PHE A 130 10.77 15.69 -0.82
C PHE A 130 11.34 14.82 -1.96
N GLN A 131 11.94 15.43 -2.98
CA GLN A 131 12.40 14.74 -4.19
C GLN A 131 13.28 13.52 -3.87
N GLY A 132 12.94 12.39 -4.49
CA GLY A 132 13.67 11.13 -4.32
C GLY A 132 13.50 10.46 -2.96
N ARG A 133 12.68 11.02 -2.04
CA ARG A 133 12.42 10.47 -0.71
C ARG A 133 11.03 9.86 -0.53
N LEU A 134 10.12 10.07 -1.49
CA LEU A 134 8.74 9.56 -1.45
C LEU A 134 8.51 8.44 -2.46
N PHE A 135 7.77 7.41 -2.03
CA PHE A 135 7.30 6.32 -2.90
C PHE A 135 5.79 6.13 -2.73
N PHE A 136 5.08 6.01 -3.85
CA PHE A 136 3.62 5.90 -3.86
C PHE A 136 3.18 4.45 -4.12
N ALA A 137 2.59 3.85 -3.08
CA ALA A 137 1.96 2.53 -3.08
C ALA A 137 0.47 2.68 -3.40
N ILE A 138 0.12 2.83 -4.67
CA ILE A 138 -1.27 3.07 -5.11
C ILE A 138 -1.88 1.74 -5.54
N ALA A 139 -2.83 1.22 -4.77
CA ALA A 139 -3.53 -0.02 -5.09
C ALA A 139 -4.81 0.27 -5.87
N ILE A 140 -4.99 -0.41 -7.00
CA ILE A 140 -6.19 -0.23 -7.82
C ILE A 140 -7.35 -1.01 -7.18
N GLU A 141 -8.45 -0.29 -6.96
CA GLU A 141 -9.55 -0.67 -6.06
C GLU A 141 -9.10 -0.73 -4.60
N GLU A 142 -8.48 -1.82 -4.14
CA GLU A 142 -8.02 -1.98 -2.74
C GLU A 142 -6.74 -2.84 -2.67
N ILE A 143 -5.96 -2.74 -1.58
CA ILE A 143 -4.72 -3.51 -1.38
C ILE A 143 -4.91 -5.04 -1.40
N GLU A 144 -6.12 -5.54 -1.12
CA GLU A 144 -6.47 -6.95 -1.27
C GLU A 144 -6.19 -7.48 -2.69
N ALA A 145 -6.23 -6.62 -3.71
CA ALA A 145 -5.89 -6.98 -5.08
C ALA A 145 -4.44 -7.46 -5.18
N TRP A 146 -3.53 -6.88 -4.39
CA TRP A 146 -2.15 -7.30 -4.31
C TRP A 146 -2.06 -8.64 -3.59
N VAL A 147 -2.64 -8.79 -2.41
CA VAL A 147 -2.60 -10.04 -1.63
C VAL A 147 -3.21 -11.21 -2.40
N LEU A 148 -4.25 -10.97 -3.19
CA LEU A 148 -4.90 -11.97 -4.04
C LEU A 148 -3.91 -12.67 -4.99
N THR A 149 -2.84 -12.00 -5.44
CA THR A 149 -1.82 -12.60 -6.34
C THR A 149 -1.14 -13.84 -5.75
N ILE A 150 -1.06 -13.93 -4.41
CA ILE A 150 -0.50 -15.06 -3.67
C ILE A 150 -1.40 -16.29 -3.80
N TYR A 151 -2.71 -16.07 -3.74
CA TYR A 151 -3.68 -17.14 -3.56
C TYR A 151 -4.39 -17.52 -4.86
N THR A 152 -4.45 -16.61 -5.83
CA THR A 152 -5.09 -16.87 -7.11
C THR A 152 -4.28 -17.83 -7.98
N GLU A 153 -5.00 -18.75 -8.63
CA GLU A 153 -4.47 -19.61 -9.69
C GLU A 153 -4.68 -19.00 -11.07
N GLN A 154 -5.48 -17.93 -11.13
CA GLN A 154 -5.75 -17.20 -12.36
C GLN A 154 -4.45 -16.53 -12.83
N GLN A 155 -4.22 -16.59 -14.15
CA GLN A 155 -3.12 -15.90 -14.80
C GLN A 155 -3.48 -14.45 -15.16
N ASN A 156 -4.76 -14.09 -15.05
CA ASN A 156 -5.23 -12.75 -15.33
C ASN A 156 -4.77 -11.77 -14.25
N ASP A 157 -4.54 -10.54 -14.67
CA ASP A 157 -4.14 -9.43 -13.80
C ASP A 157 -5.20 -9.20 -12.69
N THR A 158 -4.80 -9.33 -11.43
CA THR A 158 -5.70 -9.13 -10.28
C THR A 158 -6.09 -7.67 -10.09
N CYS A 159 -5.36 -6.74 -10.71
CA CYS A 159 -5.70 -5.32 -10.79
C CYS A 159 -7.07 -5.07 -11.46
N MET A 160 -7.58 -6.05 -12.21
CA MET A 160 -8.86 -5.99 -12.93
C MET A 160 -10.05 -6.47 -12.08
N SER A 161 -9.83 -6.73 -10.79
CA SER A 161 -10.88 -7.16 -9.87
C SER A 161 -11.66 -5.94 -9.38
N ASN A 162 -12.93 -5.83 -9.73
CA ASN A 162 -13.80 -4.72 -9.26
C ASN A 162 -14.16 -4.83 -7.76
N ASP A 163 -13.94 -5.98 -7.14
CA ASP A 163 -14.15 -6.21 -5.70
C ASP A 163 -13.07 -7.18 -5.21
N PRO A 164 -11.83 -6.70 -5.04
CA PRO A 164 -10.70 -7.55 -4.66
C PRO A 164 -10.86 -8.12 -3.24
N LYS A 165 -11.53 -7.41 -2.33
CA LYS A 165 -11.78 -7.85 -0.96
C LYS A 165 -12.70 -9.05 -0.86
N ASP A 166 -13.90 -9.01 -1.46
CA ASP A 166 -14.78 -10.19 -1.50
C ASP A 166 -14.12 -11.34 -2.26
N LYS A 167 -13.42 -11.05 -3.36
CA LYS A 167 -12.70 -12.08 -4.13
C LYS A 167 -11.61 -12.76 -3.30
N LEU A 168 -10.80 -11.99 -2.57
CA LEU A 168 -9.80 -12.52 -1.66
C LEU A 168 -10.46 -13.37 -0.58
N TYR A 169 -11.51 -12.88 0.07
CA TYR A 169 -12.25 -13.60 1.10
C TYR A 169 -12.77 -14.97 0.58
N ARG A 170 -13.36 -15.00 -0.61
CA ARG A 170 -13.83 -16.24 -1.25
C ARG A 170 -12.68 -17.21 -1.55
N VAL A 171 -11.56 -16.71 -2.06
CA VAL A 171 -10.38 -17.55 -2.36
C VAL A 171 -9.77 -18.11 -1.07
N LEU A 172 -9.64 -17.31 -0.02
CA LEU A 172 -9.11 -17.75 1.27
C LEU A 172 -10.01 -18.82 1.91
N ASN A 173 -11.33 -18.66 1.87
CA ASN A 173 -12.25 -19.67 2.38
C ASN A 173 -12.12 -21.02 1.66
N LYS A 174 -11.82 -21.00 0.36
CA LYS A 174 -11.59 -22.24 -0.42
C LYS A 174 -10.21 -22.84 -0.18
N LYS A 175 -9.16 -22.01 -0.05
CA LYS A 175 -7.77 -22.47 -0.01
C LYS A 175 -7.21 -22.75 1.37
N LEU A 176 -7.67 -22.03 2.39
CA LEU A 176 -7.17 -22.22 3.75
C LEU A 176 -7.84 -23.42 4.40
N SER A 177 -7.02 -24.35 4.90
CA SER A 177 -7.45 -25.40 5.81
C SER A 177 -8.04 -24.83 7.10
N ALA A 178 -8.79 -25.65 7.85
CA ALA A 178 -9.39 -25.26 9.12
C ALA A 178 -8.38 -24.63 10.10
N LYS A 179 -7.17 -25.21 10.20
CA LYS A 179 -6.09 -24.68 11.06
C LYS A 179 -5.57 -23.33 10.58
N GLN A 180 -5.46 -23.13 9.26
CA GLN A 180 -4.97 -21.89 8.67
C GLN A 180 -5.98 -20.75 8.79
N ARG A 181 -7.29 -21.03 8.82
CA ARG A 181 -8.33 -20.01 8.96
C ARG A 181 -8.29 -19.24 10.29
N ASN A 182 -7.52 -19.68 11.27
CA ASN A 182 -7.29 -18.91 12.49
C ASN A 182 -6.70 -17.52 12.20
N VAL A 183 -5.97 -17.35 11.08
CA VAL A 183 -5.50 -16.03 10.63
C VAL A 183 -6.64 -15.03 10.40
N LEU A 184 -7.81 -15.51 9.97
CA LEU A 184 -8.97 -14.66 9.68
C LEU A 184 -9.65 -14.13 10.93
N LYS A 185 -9.23 -14.58 12.12
CA LYS A 185 -9.74 -14.14 13.43
C LYS A 185 -8.81 -13.15 14.14
N LYS A 186 -7.67 -12.82 13.53
CA LYS A 186 -6.70 -11.88 14.10
C LYS A 186 -7.11 -10.43 13.79
N GLY A 187 -6.50 -9.47 14.48
CA GLY A 187 -6.55 -8.06 14.12
C GLY A 187 -6.06 -7.84 12.69
N GLU A 188 -6.47 -6.73 12.06
CA GLU A 188 -6.24 -6.51 10.63
C GLU A 188 -4.74 -6.47 10.29
N TYR A 189 -3.90 -5.90 11.15
CA TYR A 189 -2.45 -5.93 10.97
C TYR A 189 -1.91 -7.37 10.96
N GLU A 190 -2.11 -8.16 12.02
CA GLU A 190 -1.54 -9.50 12.13
C GLU A 190 -2.11 -10.45 11.08
N LYS A 191 -3.38 -10.28 10.73
CA LYS A 191 -4.04 -11.01 9.66
C LYS A 191 -3.34 -10.76 8.33
N PHE A 192 -3.19 -9.49 7.92
CA PHE A 192 -2.56 -9.16 6.65
C PHE A 192 -1.05 -9.38 6.66
N ASP A 193 -0.38 -9.28 7.80
CA ASP A 193 1.01 -9.66 7.95
C ASP A 193 1.22 -11.13 7.60
N GLU A 194 0.35 -12.01 8.13
CA GLU A 194 0.42 -13.43 7.82
C GLU A 194 -0.03 -13.79 6.41
N LEU A 195 -1.06 -13.14 5.89
CA LEU A 195 -1.58 -13.39 4.54
C LEU A 195 -0.58 -12.94 3.47
N SER A 196 0.11 -11.82 3.69
CA SER A 196 1.05 -11.25 2.73
C SER A 196 2.50 -11.66 2.96
N LYS A 197 2.80 -12.49 3.97
CA LYS A 197 4.18 -12.90 4.34
C LYS A 197 5.05 -13.43 3.19
N LEU A 198 4.45 -13.95 2.11
CA LEU A 198 5.21 -14.40 0.95
C LEU A 198 5.87 -13.25 0.18
N PHE A 199 5.36 -12.02 0.31
CA PHE A 199 6.01 -10.82 -0.23
C PHE A 199 7.38 -10.55 0.40
N ARG A 200 7.65 -11.02 1.63
CA ARG A 200 8.99 -10.95 2.25
C ARG A 200 10.08 -11.70 1.47
N LYS A 201 9.70 -12.54 0.49
CA LYS A 201 10.64 -13.29 -0.35
C LYS A 201 10.74 -12.65 -1.73
N LYS A 202 11.85 -11.97 -2.04
CA LYS A 202 12.11 -11.26 -3.31
C LYS A 202 11.62 -12.01 -4.56
N LYS A 203 11.97 -13.30 -4.70
CA LYS A 203 11.53 -14.12 -5.84
C LYS A 203 10.01 -14.28 -5.89
N LYS A 204 9.37 -14.56 -4.76
CA LYS A 204 7.91 -14.72 -4.69
C LYS A 204 7.17 -13.41 -4.91
N LEU A 205 7.70 -12.31 -4.38
CA LEU A 205 7.19 -10.98 -4.65
C LEU A 205 7.22 -10.66 -6.16
N ARG A 206 8.33 -10.94 -6.84
CA ARG A 206 8.43 -10.77 -8.30
C ARG A 206 7.44 -11.64 -9.08
N ASP A 207 7.26 -12.90 -8.68
CA ASP A 207 6.25 -13.77 -9.30
C ASP A 207 4.83 -13.19 -9.12
N CYS A 208 4.55 -12.60 -7.96
CA CYS A 208 3.26 -11.99 -7.63
C CYS A 208 3.04 -10.66 -8.35
N SER A 209 4.06 -9.81 -8.43
CA SER A 209 3.98 -8.52 -9.12
C SER A 209 3.69 -8.70 -10.62
N CYS A 210 4.17 -9.77 -11.26
CA CYS A 210 3.79 -10.09 -12.64
C CYS A 210 2.29 -10.37 -12.83
N LYS A 211 1.52 -10.57 -11.76
CA LYS A 211 0.06 -10.80 -11.80
C LYS A 211 -0.76 -9.59 -11.36
N ASN A 212 -0.12 -8.47 -11.02
CA ASN A 212 -0.82 -7.23 -10.65
C ASN A 212 -0.04 -6.01 -11.12
N GLU A 213 -0.58 -5.27 -12.08
CA GLU A 213 0.12 -4.13 -12.67
C GLU A 213 0.46 -3.03 -11.65
N SER A 214 -0.45 -2.72 -10.72
CA SER A 214 -0.21 -1.68 -9.70
C SER A 214 0.87 -2.08 -8.69
N LEU A 215 0.88 -3.35 -8.25
CA LEU A 215 1.94 -3.90 -7.41
C LEU A 215 3.29 -3.88 -8.13
N LYS A 216 3.31 -4.23 -9.42
CA LYS A 216 4.51 -4.17 -10.26
C LYS A 216 5.07 -2.76 -10.32
N LEU A 217 4.24 -1.76 -10.62
CA LEU A 217 4.66 -0.36 -10.69
C LEU A 217 5.24 0.13 -9.36
N PHE A 218 4.63 -0.27 -8.24
CA PHE A 218 5.19 0.06 -6.92
C PHE A 218 6.54 -0.61 -6.69
N CYS A 219 6.69 -1.90 -6.97
CA CYS A 219 7.97 -2.61 -6.83
C CYS A 219 9.06 -2.00 -7.72
N GLU A 220 8.74 -1.69 -8.98
CA GLU A 220 9.67 -1.05 -9.93
C GLU A 220 10.10 0.34 -9.44
N SER A 221 9.20 1.10 -8.78
CA SER A 221 9.57 2.39 -8.20
C SER A 221 10.64 2.28 -7.11
N LEU A 222 10.65 1.18 -6.35
CA LEU A 222 11.62 0.92 -5.28
C LEU A 222 12.98 0.41 -5.81
N ASP A 223 13.05 -0.10 -7.05
CA ASP A 223 14.28 -0.67 -7.60
C ASP A 223 15.43 0.34 -7.69
N VAL A 224 15.14 1.65 -7.70
CA VAL A 224 16.15 2.70 -7.65
C VAL A 224 17.01 2.60 -6.39
N LEU A 225 16.45 2.11 -5.28
CA LEU A 225 17.15 1.92 -4.01
C LEU A 225 17.98 0.63 -4.00
N CYS A 226 17.72 -0.32 -4.89
CA CYS A 226 18.44 -1.59 -4.99
C CYS A 226 19.73 -1.46 -5.82
N ARG A 227 19.93 -0.36 -6.55
CA ARG A 227 21.11 -0.16 -7.37
C ARG A 227 22.26 0.37 -6.49
N PRO A 228 23.49 -0.14 -6.64
CA PRO A 228 24.64 0.45 -5.96
C PRO A 228 24.82 1.89 -6.44
N SER A 229 25.06 2.81 -5.51
CA SER A 229 25.44 4.18 -5.82
C SER A 229 26.66 4.15 -6.74
N THR A 230 26.50 4.56 -7.99
CA THR A 230 27.65 4.80 -8.86
C THR A 230 28.28 6.08 -8.36
N GLY A 231 29.39 5.95 -7.62
CA GLY A 231 30.24 7.05 -7.21
C GLY A 231 31.01 7.64 -8.37
#